data_AF-A0A8J7SD52-F1
#
_entry.id   AF-A0A8J7SD52-F1
#
_cell.length_a   1.000
_cell.length_b   1.000
_cell.length_c   1.000
_cell.angle_alpha   90.00
_cell.angle_beta   90.00
_cell.angle_gamma   90.00
#
_symmetry.space_group_name_H-M   'P 1'
#
loop_
_entity.id
_entity.type
_entity.pdbx_description
1 polymer ?
#
loop_
_entity_poly.entity_id
_entity_poly.type
_entity_poly.pdbx_seq_one_letter_code
_entity_poly.pdbx_strand_id
1 'polypeptide(L)'
;MVLLQMPGRRLWIGNCSISCKNPISDGMYQVRILVNQIVYNYAENVSALMSISITDTYCEFEREPLANPFGFKGGYLKEIWQTAVLLKSDDQLSGIGLGCQSVLWSDRRIFVSASESGGNSLMFAITDKALQLAKGRSFDTPIDLLNQLFPEVYAYAQGITGLPDLNMTFVMNALVAIDNAAWILYAKHHGIKNFDELIPEKYRPALSYRHDQVACVPIASYGMSIHDIKQLVNRQGYFVLKIKIGSPGGQQEMLENDKKRFEQIHQAIGETKSQYTKNGLIPYYLDINGRYESKELLKQFLDHAEKIGAMNQIFLLEEPFPEEYTAHVDDLGITIVADESAHTADNVKERIEMGYGAMALKPIVKTLSMTFEMAKIAYEYNTPCFCADLTVNPVLVDWNKNVAARLTTIPGINTGLLETNGHQNYKYWKEMLDYHPDPDASWVQSRNGVFNLDKSFYKKSGGIFEDLPHYRSILMPQ
;
A
#
# COMPACT_ATOMS: atom_id res chain seq x y z
N MET A 1 -26.28 -13.65 -45.04
CA MET A 1 -25.52 -12.46 -45.46
C MET A 1 -26.06 -11.28 -44.69
N VAL A 2 -25.37 -10.86 -43.62
CA VAL A 2 -25.76 -9.67 -42.84
C VAL A 2 -24.87 -8.53 -43.33
N LEU A 3 -25.47 -7.55 -43.99
CA LEU A 3 -24.76 -6.33 -44.40
C LEU A 3 -24.83 -5.34 -43.22
N LEU A 4 -23.71 -5.14 -42.54
CA LEU A 4 -23.53 -4.00 -41.63
C LEU A 4 -23.08 -2.81 -42.47
N GLN A 5 -23.89 -1.75 -42.48
CA GLN A 5 -23.60 -0.52 -43.21
C GLN A 5 -23.13 0.54 -42.21
N MET A 6 -21.85 0.90 -42.26
CA MET A 6 -21.30 2.10 -41.65
C MET A 6 -20.50 2.89 -42.70
N PRO A 7 -20.34 4.22 -42.55
CA PRO A 7 -19.76 5.06 -43.58
C PRO A 7 -18.25 4.79 -43.71
N GLY A 8 -17.80 4.38 -44.90
CA GLY A 8 -16.40 4.48 -45.31
C GLY A 8 -15.60 3.18 -45.54
N ARG A 9 -16.02 2.00 -45.06
CA ARG A 9 -15.34 0.71 -45.40
C ARG A 9 -16.31 -0.47 -45.41
N ARG A 10 -16.26 -1.31 -46.45
CA ARG A 10 -16.99 -2.59 -46.54
C ARG A 10 -16.09 -3.74 -46.09
N LEU A 11 -16.45 -4.45 -45.03
CA LEU A 11 -15.79 -5.68 -44.61
C LEU A 11 -16.58 -6.89 -45.16
N TRP A 12 -15.92 -7.79 -45.89
CA TRP A 12 -16.51 -9.04 -46.36
C TRP A 12 -16.17 -10.16 -45.36
N ILE A 13 -17.19 -10.78 -44.77
CA ILE A 13 -17.04 -11.99 -43.95
C ILE A 13 -17.52 -13.17 -44.82
N GLY A 14 -16.62 -14.12 -45.08
CA GLY A 14 -16.81 -15.23 -46.01
C GLY A 14 -17.90 -16.24 -45.63
N ASN A 15 -18.32 -17.02 -46.63
CA ASN A 15 -19.43 -17.98 -46.55
C ASN A 15 -19.15 -19.15 -45.60
N CYS A 16 -19.89 -19.22 -44.50
CA CYS A 16 -20.07 -20.46 -43.74
C CYS A 16 -21.34 -21.15 -44.26
N SER A 17 -21.19 -22.28 -44.95
CA SER A 17 -22.32 -23.09 -45.42
C SER A 17 -22.70 -24.11 -44.36
N ILE A 18 -23.74 -23.81 -43.57
CA ILE A 18 -24.40 -24.81 -42.71
C ILE A 18 -25.66 -25.27 -43.44
N SER A 19 -25.65 -26.53 -43.89
CA SER A 19 -26.82 -27.21 -44.42
C SER A 19 -27.76 -27.55 -43.26
N CYS A 20 -28.89 -26.85 -43.13
CA CYS A 20 -29.99 -27.23 -42.24
C CYS A 20 -31.30 -27.36 -43.02
N LYS A 21 -31.93 -28.54 -42.93
CA LYS A 21 -33.31 -28.80 -43.35
C LYS A 21 -34.28 -28.40 -42.22
N ASN A 22 -35.13 -27.39 -42.46
CA ASN A 22 -36.38 -27.00 -41.75
C ASN A 22 -36.28 -26.50 -40.26
N PRO A 23 -37.27 -25.71 -39.75
CA PRO A 23 -37.37 -24.26 -39.97
C PRO A 23 -37.37 -23.40 -38.68
N ILE A 24 -36.74 -22.23 -38.78
CA ILE A 24 -37.07 -20.91 -38.19
C ILE A 24 -37.68 -20.90 -36.75
N SER A 25 -36.82 -20.69 -35.75
CA SER A 25 -37.02 -19.69 -34.67
C SER A 25 -35.78 -19.57 -33.75
N ASP A 26 -35.02 -20.65 -33.56
CA ASP A 26 -33.86 -20.66 -32.64
C ASP A 26 -32.56 -20.12 -33.26
N GLY A 27 -32.39 -20.20 -34.58
CA GLY A 27 -31.16 -19.79 -35.25
C GLY A 27 -30.89 -18.29 -35.21
N MET A 28 -31.93 -17.44 -35.26
CA MET A 28 -31.75 -15.98 -35.17
C MET A 28 -31.37 -15.53 -33.75
N TYR A 29 -31.84 -16.22 -32.72
CA TYR A 29 -31.52 -15.88 -31.33
C TYR A 29 -30.06 -16.21 -31.01
N GLN A 30 -29.58 -17.38 -31.43
CA GLN A 30 -28.19 -17.81 -31.29
C GLN A 30 -27.22 -16.88 -32.07
N VAL A 31 -27.56 -16.48 -33.30
CA VAL A 31 -26.74 -15.53 -34.07
C VAL A 31 -26.70 -14.15 -33.42
N ARG A 32 -27.79 -13.68 -32.81
CA ARG A 32 -27.84 -12.38 -32.12
C ARG A 32 -27.00 -12.39 -30.84
N ILE A 33 -27.00 -13.50 -30.09
CA ILE A 33 -26.14 -13.69 -28.92
C ILE A 33 -24.67 -13.70 -29.36
N LEU A 34 -24.31 -14.47 -30.39
CA LEU A 34 -22.94 -14.57 -30.87
C LEU A 34 -22.42 -13.23 -31.42
N VAL A 35 -23.24 -12.48 -32.15
CA VAL A 35 -22.88 -11.14 -32.65
C VAL A 35 -22.75 -10.15 -31.51
N ASN A 36 -23.65 -10.19 -30.51
CA ASN A 36 -23.51 -9.34 -29.33
C ASN A 36 -22.25 -9.69 -28.53
N GLN A 37 -21.90 -10.97 -28.39
CA GLN A 37 -20.70 -11.41 -27.68
C GLN A 37 -19.43 -11.02 -28.44
N ILE A 38 -19.42 -11.11 -29.78
CA ILE A 38 -18.31 -10.64 -30.63
C ILE A 38 -18.20 -9.11 -30.56
N VAL A 39 -19.30 -8.37 -30.62
CA VAL A 39 -19.29 -6.91 -30.52
C VAL A 39 -18.88 -6.44 -29.12
N TYR A 40 -19.31 -7.14 -28.06
CA TYR A 40 -18.92 -6.85 -26.68
C TYR A 40 -17.43 -7.15 -26.47
N ASN A 41 -16.96 -8.32 -26.92
CA ASN A 41 -15.54 -8.67 -26.88
C ASN A 41 -14.70 -7.73 -27.76
N TYR A 42 -15.21 -7.26 -28.89
CA TYR A 42 -14.50 -6.31 -29.75
C TYR A 42 -14.55 -4.90 -29.15
N ALA A 43 -15.61 -4.48 -28.47
CA ALA A 43 -15.70 -3.20 -27.79
C ALA A 43 -14.82 -3.15 -26.53
N GLU A 44 -14.76 -4.24 -25.75
CA GLU A 44 -13.78 -4.38 -24.66
C GLU A 44 -12.35 -4.42 -25.19
N ASN A 45 -12.10 -5.12 -26.30
CA ASN A 45 -10.78 -5.08 -26.95
C ASN A 45 -10.46 -3.68 -27.50
N VAL A 46 -11.44 -2.93 -28.05
CA VAL A 46 -11.22 -1.58 -28.61
C VAL A 46 -11.05 -0.52 -27.51
N SER A 47 -11.73 -0.65 -26.36
CA SER A 47 -11.42 0.21 -25.19
C SER A 47 -10.10 -0.16 -24.52
N ALA A 48 -9.62 -1.39 -24.70
CA ALA A 48 -8.27 -1.82 -24.33
C ALA A 48 -7.19 -1.48 -25.39
N LEU A 49 -7.55 -0.79 -26.49
CA LEU A 49 -6.66 -0.52 -27.63
C LEU A 49 -6.20 0.94 -27.78
N MET A 50 -6.52 1.83 -26.84
CA MET A 50 -5.97 3.19 -26.85
C MET A 50 -4.87 3.33 -25.79
N SER A 51 -3.64 3.14 -26.25
CA SER A 51 -2.45 3.38 -25.44
C SER A 51 -2.38 4.85 -25.03
N ILE A 52 -2.12 5.13 -23.75
CA ILE A 52 -2.04 6.49 -23.21
C ILE A 52 -0.64 7.03 -23.48
N SER A 53 -0.51 8.11 -24.25
CA SER A 53 0.79 8.74 -24.52
C SER A 53 1.05 9.92 -23.60
N ILE A 54 2.15 9.90 -22.84
CA ILE A 54 2.52 10.97 -21.90
C ILE A 54 3.19 12.11 -22.67
N THR A 55 2.57 13.28 -22.70
CA THR A 55 3.06 14.46 -23.41
C THR A 55 3.86 15.41 -22.52
N ASP A 56 3.41 15.62 -21.29
CA ASP A 56 4.05 16.52 -20.33
C ASP A 56 4.08 15.93 -18.94
N THR A 57 5.13 16.30 -18.20
CA THR A 57 5.37 15.85 -16.84
C THR A 57 5.80 17.03 -15.99
N TYR A 58 5.36 17.04 -14.73
CA TYR A 58 5.73 18.06 -13.73
C TYR A 58 6.05 17.37 -12.42
N CYS A 59 7.00 17.91 -11.67
CA CYS A 59 7.47 17.37 -10.40
C CYS A 59 7.70 18.52 -9.43
N GLU A 60 7.16 18.42 -8.22
CA GLU A 60 7.49 19.32 -7.12
C GLU A 60 7.49 18.58 -5.79
N PHE A 61 7.98 19.22 -4.74
CA PHE A 61 7.98 18.65 -3.40
C PHE A 61 7.74 19.69 -2.31
N GLU A 62 7.22 19.21 -1.18
CA GLU A 62 7.08 19.96 0.06
C GLU A 62 7.84 19.25 1.18
N ARG A 63 8.29 20.00 2.18
CA ARG A 63 9.02 19.46 3.33
C ARG A 63 8.14 19.59 4.57
N GLU A 64 7.61 18.47 5.04
CA GLU A 64 6.69 18.48 6.18
C GLU A 64 7.43 18.12 7.48
N PRO A 65 7.55 19.03 8.44
CA PRO A 65 8.24 18.76 9.69
C PRO A 65 7.43 17.84 10.61
N LEU A 66 8.14 17.01 11.35
CA LEU A 66 7.57 16.19 12.40
C LEU A 66 7.51 16.98 13.72
N ALA A 67 6.49 16.68 14.54
CA ALA A 67 6.30 17.27 15.86
C ALA A 67 7.46 16.95 16.81
N ASN A 68 8.03 15.75 16.67
CA ASN A 68 9.22 15.29 17.37
C ASN A 68 10.06 14.42 16.42
N PRO A 69 11.38 14.27 16.65
CA PRO A 69 12.18 13.32 15.88
C PRO A 69 11.60 11.90 15.96
N PHE A 70 11.36 11.27 14.82
CA PHE A 70 10.75 9.95 14.73
C PHE A 70 11.82 8.87 14.52
N GLY A 71 11.93 7.95 15.48
CA GLY A 71 12.94 6.89 15.49
C GLY A 71 12.52 5.68 14.66
N PHE A 72 13.37 5.24 13.74
CA PHE A 72 13.17 4.05 12.89
C PHE A 72 14.52 3.35 12.61
N LYS A 73 14.62 2.01 12.68
CA LYS A 73 15.87 1.24 12.45
C LYS A 73 17.14 1.82 13.13
N GLY A 74 17.00 2.47 14.29
CA GLY A 74 18.09 3.13 15.04
C GLY A 74 18.53 4.51 14.53
N GLY A 75 17.90 5.05 13.49
CA GLY A 75 18.03 6.44 13.03
C GLY A 75 16.82 7.29 13.42
N TYR A 76 16.89 8.61 13.20
CA TYR A 76 15.82 9.56 13.53
C TYR A 76 15.56 10.53 12.38
N LEU A 77 14.29 10.68 12.02
CA LEU A 77 13.79 11.64 11.01
C LEU A 77 13.24 12.88 11.71
N LYS A 78 13.42 14.05 11.12
CA LYS A 78 12.84 15.32 11.60
C LYS A 78 11.79 15.88 10.65
N GLU A 79 11.79 15.45 9.40
CA GLU A 79 10.85 15.84 8.37
C GLU A 79 10.61 14.69 7.38
N ILE A 80 9.53 14.78 6.61
CA ILE A 80 9.23 13.84 5.51
C ILE A 80 8.93 14.66 4.27
N TRP A 81 9.68 14.43 3.20
CA TRP A 81 9.44 15.10 1.92
C TRP A 81 8.20 14.50 1.24
N GLN A 82 7.27 15.36 0.88
CA GLN A 82 6.06 15.05 0.13
C GLN A 82 6.33 15.36 -1.33
N THR A 83 6.39 14.34 -2.18
CA THR A 83 6.59 14.53 -3.62
C THR A 83 5.23 14.54 -4.32
N ALA A 84 4.99 15.54 -5.16
CA ALA A 84 3.83 15.64 -6.03
C ALA A 84 4.30 15.57 -7.49
N VAL A 85 3.54 14.85 -8.33
CA VAL A 85 3.82 14.77 -9.77
C VAL A 85 2.54 14.91 -10.57
N LEU A 86 2.66 15.44 -11.78
CA LEU A 86 1.58 15.47 -12.77
C LEU A 86 2.03 14.77 -14.04
N LEU A 87 1.21 13.84 -14.53
CA LEU A 87 1.31 13.27 -15.87
C LEU A 87 0.19 13.83 -16.72
N LYS A 88 0.52 14.34 -17.91
CA LYS A 88 -0.44 14.80 -18.91
C LYS A 88 -0.37 13.92 -20.14
N SER A 89 -1.53 13.54 -20.69
CA SER A 89 -1.64 12.75 -21.91
C SER A 89 -1.85 13.59 -23.16
N ASP A 90 -1.77 12.95 -24.32
CA ASP A 90 -2.05 13.52 -25.64
C ASP A 90 -3.51 13.97 -25.82
N ASP A 91 -4.46 13.26 -25.20
CA ASP A 91 -5.87 13.64 -25.11
C ASP A 91 -6.17 14.78 -24.10
N GLN A 92 -5.13 15.43 -23.56
CA GLN A 92 -5.19 16.55 -22.61
C GLN A 92 -5.75 16.21 -21.23
N LEU A 93 -5.92 14.92 -20.90
CA LEU A 93 -6.18 14.50 -19.53
C LEU A 93 -4.91 14.63 -18.67
N SER A 94 -5.10 14.73 -17.36
CA SER A 94 -3.99 14.79 -16.41
C SER A 94 -4.29 14.03 -15.13
N GLY A 95 -3.31 13.29 -14.63
CA GLY A 95 -3.32 12.67 -13.31
C GLY A 95 -2.30 13.34 -12.38
N ILE A 96 -2.72 13.68 -11.16
CA ILE A 96 -1.81 14.09 -10.09
C ILE A 96 -1.60 12.89 -9.18
N GLY A 97 -0.35 12.64 -8.81
CA GLY A 97 0.01 11.60 -7.85
C GLY A 97 0.92 12.15 -6.77
N LEU A 98 0.79 11.57 -5.57
CA LEU A 98 1.55 11.96 -4.38
C LEU A 98 2.40 10.77 -3.90
N GLY A 99 3.52 11.07 -3.26
CA GLY A 99 4.36 10.10 -2.57
C GLY A 99 5.06 10.73 -1.36
N CYS A 100 5.41 9.91 -0.38
CA CYS A 100 6.28 10.32 0.74
C CYS A 100 7.63 9.66 0.58
N GLN A 101 8.72 10.42 0.79
CA GLN A 101 10.07 9.88 0.75
C GLN A 101 10.51 9.39 2.12
N SER A 102 10.97 8.14 2.19
CA SER A 102 11.44 7.53 3.43
C SER A 102 12.74 6.77 3.22
N VAL A 103 13.81 7.56 3.11
CA VAL A 103 15.18 7.07 2.88
C VAL A 103 15.59 6.00 3.89
N LEU A 104 15.31 6.21 5.18
CA LEU A 104 15.72 5.30 6.25
C LEU A 104 15.01 3.95 6.20
N TRP A 105 13.74 3.92 5.79
CA TRP A 105 13.01 2.67 5.63
C TRP A 105 13.51 1.91 4.41
N SER A 106 13.65 2.63 3.29
CA SER A 106 14.03 2.08 1.99
C SER A 106 15.48 1.59 1.89
N ASP A 107 16.47 2.39 2.30
CA ASP A 107 17.86 1.94 2.35
C ASP A 107 18.65 2.70 3.42
N ARG A 108 18.90 2.02 4.55
CA ARG A 108 19.64 2.57 5.69
C ARG A 108 21.04 3.06 5.32
N ARG A 109 21.70 2.45 4.31
CA ARG A 109 23.07 2.82 3.92
C ARG A 109 23.12 4.24 3.38
N ILE A 110 22.10 4.64 2.61
CA ILE A 110 21.95 6.02 2.10
C ILE A 110 21.65 6.97 3.26
N PHE A 111 20.76 6.58 4.17
CA PHE A 111 20.42 7.40 5.33
C PHE A 111 21.64 7.73 6.21
N VAL A 112 22.54 6.77 6.39
CA VAL A 112 23.74 6.94 7.22
C VAL A 112 24.85 7.70 6.51
N SER A 113 24.97 7.56 5.18
CA SER A 113 26.04 8.18 4.40
C SER A 113 25.73 9.61 3.95
N ALA A 114 24.46 10.01 3.95
CA ALA A 114 24.01 11.34 3.55
C ALA A 114 23.39 12.12 4.73
N SER A 115 23.27 13.44 4.58
CA SER A 115 22.35 14.21 5.43
C SER A 115 20.90 13.82 5.12
N GLU A 116 19.97 14.08 6.04
CA GLU A 116 18.53 13.82 5.82
C GLU A 116 18.04 14.49 4.53
N SER A 117 18.38 15.77 4.32
CA SER A 117 18.04 16.46 3.06
C SER A 117 18.80 15.89 1.85
N GLY A 118 20.03 15.42 2.01
CA GLY A 118 20.82 14.81 0.94
C GLY A 118 20.22 13.49 0.44
N GLY A 119 19.80 12.62 1.37
CA GLY A 119 19.12 11.37 1.05
C GLY A 119 17.79 11.60 0.33
N ASN A 120 16.97 12.55 0.81
CA ASN A 120 15.72 12.91 0.15
C ASN A 120 15.98 13.53 -1.24
N SER A 121 17.01 14.38 -1.39
CA SER A 121 17.40 14.94 -2.69
C SER A 121 17.79 13.85 -3.70
N LEU A 122 18.50 12.80 -3.27
CA LEU A 122 18.80 11.64 -4.11
C LEU A 122 17.53 10.92 -4.56
N MET A 123 16.61 10.66 -3.62
CA MET A 123 15.34 10.01 -3.95
C MET A 123 14.48 10.88 -4.89
N PHE A 124 14.47 12.21 -4.70
CA PHE A 124 13.72 13.14 -5.55
C PHE A 124 14.32 13.21 -6.96
N ALA A 125 15.64 13.16 -7.09
CA ALA A 125 16.31 13.08 -8.39
C ALA A 125 15.92 11.79 -9.15
N ILE A 126 15.67 10.68 -8.45
CA ILE A 126 15.15 9.44 -9.06
C ILE A 126 13.74 9.66 -9.58
N THR A 127 12.85 10.31 -8.81
CA THR A 127 11.50 10.65 -9.26
C THR A 127 11.54 11.55 -10.50
N ASP A 128 12.35 12.62 -10.49
CA ASP A 128 12.50 13.51 -11.65
C ASP A 128 13.04 12.76 -12.88
N LYS A 129 14.06 11.92 -12.70
CA LYS A 129 14.60 11.10 -13.78
C LYS A 129 13.54 10.17 -14.38
N ALA A 130 12.72 9.54 -13.55
CA ALA A 130 11.64 8.68 -14.01
C ALA A 130 10.59 9.46 -14.82
N LEU A 131 10.25 10.69 -14.43
CA LEU A 131 9.35 11.56 -15.21
C LEU A 131 9.95 11.98 -16.56
N GLN A 132 11.26 12.27 -16.61
CA GLN A 132 11.95 12.55 -17.87
C GLN A 132 11.91 11.35 -18.81
N LEU A 133 12.07 10.13 -18.27
CA LEU A 133 11.96 8.89 -19.05
C LEU A 133 10.52 8.61 -19.48
N ALA A 134 9.54 8.93 -18.65
CA ALA A 134 8.12 8.73 -18.95
C ALA A 134 7.61 9.67 -20.05
N LYS A 135 8.12 10.90 -20.14
CA LYS A 135 7.74 11.87 -21.17
C LYS A 135 8.02 11.31 -22.57
N GLY A 136 6.99 11.24 -23.41
CA GLY A 136 7.02 10.68 -24.76
C GLY A 136 6.84 9.17 -24.84
N ARG A 137 6.70 8.45 -23.71
CA ARG A 137 6.30 7.03 -23.71
C ARG A 137 4.79 6.89 -23.78
N SER A 138 4.38 5.72 -24.26
CA SER A 138 2.99 5.27 -24.17
C SER A 138 2.89 4.03 -23.29
N PHE A 139 1.76 3.87 -22.62
CA PHE A 139 1.48 2.72 -21.79
C PHE A 139 0.02 2.29 -21.92
N ASP A 140 -0.20 0.98 -21.79
CA ASP A 140 -1.55 0.40 -21.83
C ASP A 140 -2.11 0.24 -20.42
N THR A 141 -1.26 -0.10 -19.44
CA THR A 141 -1.60 -0.10 -18.02
C THR A 141 -0.53 0.59 -17.16
N PRO A 142 -0.87 1.13 -15.98
CA PRO A 142 0.11 1.72 -15.06
C PRO A 142 1.21 0.72 -14.64
N ILE A 143 0.88 -0.57 -14.57
CA ILE A 143 1.84 -1.66 -14.30
C ILE A 143 2.86 -1.76 -15.45
N ASP A 144 2.41 -1.64 -16.71
CA ASP A 144 3.32 -1.64 -17.86
C ASP A 144 4.25 -0.42 -17.83
N LEU A 145 3.72 0.76 -17.47
CA LEU A 145 4.56 1.96 -17.32
C LEU A 145 5.63 1.75 -16.24
N LEU A 146 5.25 1.21 -15.08
CA LEU A 146 6.20 0.90 -14.01
C LEU A 146 7.28 -0.08 -14.49
N ASN A 147 6.90 -1.16 -15.17
CA ASN A 147 7.83 -2.16 -15.71
C ASN A 147 8.78 -1.59 -16.77
N GLN A 148 8.31 -0.64 -17.59
CA GLN A 148 9.14 0.05 -18.56
C GLN A 148 10.16 0.99 -17.91
N LEU A 149 9.77 1.69 -16.84
CA LEU A 149 10.61 2.69 -16.18
C LEU A 149 11.63 2.06 -15.22
N PHE A 150 11.22 1.04 -14.46
CA PHE A 150 11.96 0.54 -13.32
C PHE A 150 13.42 0.17 -13.64
N PRO A 151 13.74 -0.60 -14.69
CA PRO A 151 15.13 -1.01 -14.95
C PRO A 151 16.09 0.16 -15.20
N GLU A 152 15.66 1.16 -15.98
CA GLU A 152 16.47 2.33 -16.31
C GLU A 152 16.61 3.29 -15.11
N VAL A 153 15.52 3.47 -14.36
CA VAL A 153 15.51 4.30 -13.15
C VAL A 153 16.37 3.66 -12.06
N TYR A 154 16.32 2.33 -11.92
CA TYR A 154 17.13 1.59 -10.97
C TYR A 154 18.62 1.68 -11.30
N ALA A 155 19.00 1.53 -12.57
CA ALA A 155 20.38 1.74 -13.02
C ALA A 155 20.88 3.17 -12.75
N TYR A 156 20.03 4.18 -13.00
CA TYR A 156 20.34 5.57 -12.65
C TYR A 156 20.53 5.75 -11.13
N ALA A 157 19.63 5.18 -10.34
CA ALA A 157 19.68 5.24 -8.88
C ALA A 157 20.97 4.61 -8.32
N GLN A 158 21.38 3.44 -8.83
CA GLN A 158 22.67 2.82 -8.48
C GLN A 158 23.84 3.77 -8.80
N GLY A 159 23.79 4.44 -9.96
CA GLY A 159 24.81 5.40 -10.38
C GLY A 159 24.95 6.61 -9.45
N ILE A 160 23.83 7.25 -9.08
CA ILE A 160 23.88 8.47 -8.24
C ILE A 160 24.08 8.18 -6.74
N THR A 161 23.73 6.98 -6.29
CA THR A 161 23.94 6.55 -4.90
C THR A 161 25.31 5.90 -4.69
N GLY A 162 25.94 5.40 -5.77
CA GLY A 162 27.17 4.63 -5.69
C GLY A 162 26.99 3.22 -5.11
N LEU A 163 25.74 2.74 -5.00
CA LEU A 163 25.40 1.42 -4.45
C LEU A 163 25.05 0.45 -5.58
N PRO A 164 25.93 -0.51 -5.93
CA PRO A 164 25.65 -1.49 -6.98
C PRO A 164 24.56 -2.50 -6.59
N ASP A 165 24.31 -2.68 -5.30
CA ASP A 165 23.28 -3.56 -4.73
C ASP A 165 22.22 -2.74 -3.97
N LEU A 166 21.83 -1.59 -4.53
CA LEU A 166 20.81 -0.70 -3.97
C LEU A 166 19.53 -1.46 -3.61
N ASN A 167 18.93 -1.20 -2.45
CA ASN A 167 17.65 -1.84 -2.13
C ASN A 167 16.56 -1.34 -3.11
N MET A 168 15.84 -2.27 -3.76
CA MET A 168 14.78 -1.97 -4.73
C MET A 168 13.69 -1.05 -4.16
N THR A 169 13.43 -1.10 -2.86
CA THR A 169 12.45 -0.24 -2.20
C THR A 169 12.82 1.23 -2.21
N PHE A 170 14.10 1.59 -2.36
CA PHE A 170 14.52 2.98 -2.54
C PHE A 170 13.98 3.55 -3.85
N VAL A 171 14.00 2.73 -4.90
CA VAL A 171 13.49 3.10 -6.21
C VAL A 171 11.97 3.00 -6.25
N MET A 172 11.37 1.95 -5.70
CA MET A 172 9.90 1.84 -5.62
C MET A 172 9.28 3.02 -4.87
N ASN A 173 9.88 3.44 -3.74
CA ASN A 173 9.37 4.57 -2.97
C ASN A 173 9.45 5.88 -3.76
N ALA A 174 10.53 6.10 -4.52
CA ALA A 174 10.66 7.24 -5.44
C ALA A 174 9.62 7.24 -6.56
N LEU A 175 9.08 6.08 -6.93
CA LEU A 175 8.13 5.91 -8.03
C LEU A 175 6.65 5.97 -7.59
N VAL A 176 6.35 5.99 -6.29
CA VAL A 176 4.95 5.98 -5.77
C VAL A 176 4.12 7.13 -6.35
N ALA A 177 4.66 8.35 -6.39
CA ALA A 177 3.93 9.49 -6.93
C ALA A 177 3.59 9.31 -8.41
N ILE A 178 4.52 8.73 -9.19
CA ILE A 178 4.35 8.47 -10.62
C ILE A 178 3.32 7.36 -10.84
N ASP A 179 3.38 6.29 -10.05
CA ASP A 179 2.42 5.19 -10.10
C ASP A 179 0.99 5.68 -9.79
N ASN A 180 0.82 6.47 -8.72
CA ASN A 180 -0.46 7.08 -8.38
C ASN A 180 -0.98 7.99 -9.51
N ALA A 181 -0.12 8.85 -10.08
CA ALA A 181 -0.50 9.72 -11.19
C ALA A 181 -0.91 8.93 -12.44
N ALA A 182 -0.21 7.83 -12.74
CA ALA A 182 -0.53 6.94 -13.85
C ALA A 182 -1.89 6.24 -13.64
N TRP A 183 -2.20 5.78 -12.42
CA TRP A 183 -3.51 5.23 -12.09
C TRP A 183 -4.65 6.24 -12.23
N ILE A 184 -4.46 7.49 -11.81
CA ILE A 184 -5.46 8.55 -12.00
C ILE A 184 -5.64 8.90 -13.47
N LEU A 185 -4.55 8.99 -14.23
CA LEU A 185 -4.59 9.26 -15.67
C LEU A 185 -5.31 8.13 -16.42
N TYR A 186 -4.96 6.89 -16.11
CA TYR A 186 -5.62 5.68 -16.61
C TYR A 186 -7.11 5.69 -16.31
N ALA A 187 -7.49 5.99 -15.06
CA ALA A 187 -8.89 6.04 -14.67
C ALA A 187 -9.68 7.08 -15.48
N LYS A 188 -9.12 8.27 -15.68
CA LYS A 188 -9.74 9.33 -16.49
C LYS A 188 -9.88 8.92 -17.95
N HIS A 189 -8.84 8.33 -18.54
CA HIS A 189 -8.84 7.88 -19.93
C HIS A 189 -9.91 6.80 -20.20
N HIS A 190 -10.09 5.87 -19.26
CA HIS A 190 -11.05 4.77 -19.37
C HIS A 190 -12.42 5.05 -18.73
N GLY A 191 -12.65 6.26 -18.20
CA GLY A 191 -13.92 6.63 -17.57
C GLY A 191 -14.25 5.85 -16.29
N ILE A 192 -13.23 5.33 -15.60
CA ILE A 192 -13.32 4.60 -14.33
C ILE A 192 -13.65 5.60 -13.22
N LYS A 193 -14.63 5.27 -12.37
CA LYS A 193 -15.18 6.22 -11.38
C LYS A 193 -14.91 5.86 -9.93
N ASN A 194 -14.44 4.64 -9.67
CA ASN A 194 -14.16 4.18 -8.32
C ASN A 194 -13.07 3.10 -8.33
N PHE A 195 -12.58 2.77 -7.14
CA PHE A 195 -11.47 1.84 -6.95
C PHE A 195 -11.87 0.39 -7.26
N ASP A 196 -13.16 0.02 -7.12
CA ASP A 196 -13.62 -1.33 -7.50
C ASP A 196 -13.47 -1.54 -9.03
N GLU A 197 -13.81 -0.51 -9.81
CA GLU A 197 -13.61 -0.48 -11.26
C GLU A 197 -12.13 -0.36 -11.65
N LEU A 198 -11.31 0.33 -10.83
CA LEU A 198 -9.87 0.51 -11.06
C LEU A 198 -9.11 -0.81 -11.00
N ILE A 199 -9.50 -1.73 -10.10
CA ILE A 199 -8.80 -3.00 -9.89
C ILE A 199 -8.92 -3.87 -11.16
N PRO A 200 -7.79 -4.19 -11.83
CA PRO A 200 -7.81 -5.08 -12.99
C PRO A 200 -8.35 -6.47 -12.61
N GLU A 201 -9.06 -7.11 -13.55
CA GLU A 201 -9.82 -8.35 -13.29
C GLU A 201 -8.99 -9.44 -12.59
N LYS A 202 -7.73 -9.63 -13.02
CA LYS A 202 -6.83 -10.64 -12.47
C LYS A 202 -6.45 -10.44 -10.99
N TYR A 203 -6.65 -9.24 -10.43
CA TYR A 203 -6.36 -8.92 -9.03
C TYR A 203 -7.62 -8.84 -8.14
N ARG A 204 -8.82 -8.74 -8.74
CA ARG A 204 -10.09 -8.60 -8.01
C ARG A 204 -10.33 -9.69 -6.95
N PRO A 205 -9.99 -10.97 -7.16
CA PRO A 205 -10.21 -11.99 -6.13
C PRO A 205 -9.53 -11.66 -4.78
N ALA A 206 -8.30 -11.13 -4.83
CA ALA A 206 -7.53 -10.73 -3.65
C ALA A 206 -8.08 -9.48 -2.94
N LEU A 207 -8.88 -8.68 -3.64
CA LEU A 207 -9.38 -7.37 -3.22
C LEU A 207 -10.92 -7.30 -3.29
N SER A 208 -11.57 -8.40 -2.93
CA SER A 208 -13.02 -8.60 -3.09
C SER A 208 -13.84 -8.28 -1.84
N TYR A 209 -13.19 -8.06 -0.69
CA TYR A 209 -13.89 -7.74 0.55
C TYR A 209 -14.44 -6.33 0.54
N ARG A 210 -15.39 -6.08 1.44
CA ARG A 210 -16.01 -4.78 1.61
C ARG A 210 -16.28 -4.54 3.10
N HIS A 211 -15.29 -3.98 3.79
CA HIS A 211 -15.39 -3.66 5.22
C HIS A 211 -16.14 -2.35 5.47
N ASP A 212 -17.14 -2.37 6.35
CA ASP A 212 -17.76 -1.13 6.85
C ASP A 212 -16.82 -0.35 7.81
N GLN A 213 -15.81 -1.04 8.35
CA GLN A 213 -14.82 -0.47 9.26
C GLN A 213 -13.41 -1.00 8.99
N VAL A 214 -12.44 -0.09 8.99
CA VAL A 214 -11.01 -0.43 9.00
C VAL A 214 -10.41 0.03 10.31
N ALA A 215 -9.77 -0.89 11.04
CA ALA A 215 -9.01 -0.58 12.24
C ALA A 215 -7.85 0.36 11.90
N CYS A 216 -7.80 1.49 12.59
CA CYS A 216 -6.67 2.41 12.55
C CYS A 216 -5.66 1.95 13.61
N VAL A 217 -4.46 1.55 13.18
CA VAL A 217 -3.41 1.09 14.08
C VAL A 217 -2.37 2.20 14.25
N PRO A 218 -2.38 2.90 15.40
CA PRO A 218 -1.32 3.85 15.71
C PRO A 218 -0.07 3.12 16.16
N ILE A 219 1.06 3.82 16.12
CA ILE A 219 2.34 3.32 16.60
C ILE A 219 2.52 3.68 18.07
N ALA A 220 2.87 2.68 18.88
CA ALA A 220 3.44 2.81 20.21
C ALA A 220 4.97 2.64 20.12
N SER A 221 5.68 3.76 20.00
CA SER A 221 7.14 3.78 19.90
C SER A 221 7.82 3.41 21.24
N TYR A 222 9.12 3.10 21.19
CA TYR A 222 9.89 2.76 22.40
C TYR A 222 9.81 3.86 23.48
N GLY A 223 9.85 5.12 23.06
CA GLY A 223 9.86 6.29 23.96
C GLY A 223 8.47 6.71 24.44
N MET A 224 7.39 6.17 23.90
CA MET A 224 6.04 6.54 24.33
C MET A 224 5.80 6.14 25.79
N SER A 225 5.21 7.02 26.60
CA SER A 225 4.98 6.66 28.01
C SER A 225 3.86 5.61 28.13
N ILE A 226 3.89 4.80 29.20
CA ILE A 226 2.77 3.88 29.50
C ILE A 226 1.46 4.67 29.73
N HIS A 227 1.56 5.90 30.23
CA HIS A 227 0.41 6.78 30.36
C HIS A 227 -0.22 7.08 29.00
N ASP A 228 0.57 7.46 28.00
CA ASP A 228 0.07 7.79 26.66
C ASP A 228 -0.51 6.57 25.95
N ILE A 229 0.10 5.39 26.12
CA ILE A 229 -0.46 4.12 25.63
C ILE A 229 -1.85 3.87 26.24
N LYS A 230 -2.01 4.08 27.55
CA LYS A 230 -3.33 4.01 28.20
C LYS A 230 -4.30 5.04 27.64
N GLN A 231 -3.85 6.24 27.27
CA GLN A 231 -4.73 7.26 26.66
C GLN A 231 -5.20 6.83 25.27
N LEU A 232 -4.32 6.27 24.44
CA LEU A 232 -4.69 5.74 23.11
C LEU A 232 -5.80 4.69 23.23
N VAL A 233 -5.64 3.75 24.16
CA VAL A 233 -6.63 2.68 24.35
C VAL A 233 -7.91 3.19 25.03
N ASN A 234 -7.78 3.77 26.21
CA ASN A 234 -8.93 4.01 27.09
C ASN A 234 -9.72 5.28 26.74
N ARG A 235 -9.07 6.29 26.14
CA ARG A 235 -9.76 7.55 25.77
C ARG A 235 -10.03 7.67 24.29
N GLN A 236 -9.09 7.24 23.45
CA GLN A 236 -9.25 7.36 21.99
C GLN A 236 -9.87 6.10 21.36
N GLY A 237 -10.01 5.01 22.14
CA GLY A 237 -10.70 3.79 21.73
C GLY A 237 -9.89 2.91 20.78
N TYR A 238 -8.59 3.13 20.65
CA TYR A 238 -7.72 2.25 19.87
C TYR A 238 -7.67 0.86 20.50
N PHE A 239 -8.07 -0.16 19.74
CA PHE A 239 -8.05 -1.53 20.23
C PHE A 239 -6.89 -2.36 19.70
N VAL A 240 -6.27 -1.97 18.57
CA VAL A 240 -5.01 -2.54 18.07
C VAL A 240 -3.93 -1.47 18.13
N LEU A 241 -2.74 -1.83 18.61
CA LEU A 241 -1.57 -0.96 18.63
C LEU A 241 -0.39 -1.68 17.98
N LYS A 242 0.36 -0.98 17.13
CA LYS A 242 1.66 -1.45 16.66
C LYS A 242 2.72 -1.08 17.69
N ILE A 243 3.13 -2.05 18.48
CA ILE A 243 4.11 -1.90 19.55
C ILE A 243 5.49 -2.19 19.00
N LYS A 244 6.35 -1.17 19.00
CA LYS A 244 7.76 -1.35 18.64
C LYS A 244 8.49 -2.09 19.76
N ILE A 245 9.10 -3.21 19.41
CA ILE A 245 10.08 -3.97 20.18
C ILE A 245 11.37 -4.08 19.35
N GLY A 246 12.44 -4.65 19.87
CA GLY A 246 13.77 -4.55 19.27
C GLY A 246 14.48 -3.29 19.75
N SER A 247 14.58 -3.06 21.05
CA SER A 247 15.22 -1.90 21.68
C SER A 247 16.70 -1.69 21.26
N PRO A 248 17.24 -0.45 21.27
CA PRO A 248 18.67 -0.20 21.11
C PRO A 248 19.53 -1.00 22.10
N GLY A 249 20.74 -1.41 21.69
CA GLY A 249 21.65 -2.22 22.50
C GLY A 249 22.03 -3.54 21.81
N GLY A 250 22.88 -4.32 22.47
CA GLY A 250 23.22 -5.68 22.02
C GLY A 250 22.04 -6.64 22.18
N GLN A 251 22.07 -7.80 21.50
CA GLN A 251 20.92 -8.74 21.44
C GLN A 251 20.33 -9.11 22.81
N GLN A 252 21.17 -9.37 23.83
CA GLN A 252 20.68 -9.73 25.17
C GLN A 252 20.09 -8.53 25.92
N GLU A 253 20.71 -7.36 25.83
CA GLU A 253 20.18 -6.13 26.42
C GLU A 253 18.85 -5.74 25.76
N MET A 254 18.79 -5.86 24.43
CA MET A 254 17.58 -5.65 23.63
C MET A 254 16.46 -6.57 24.09
N LEU A 255 16.72 -7.88 24.19
CA LEU A 255 15.75 -8.88 24.64
C LEU A 255 15.18 -8.56 26.03
N GLU A 256 16.04 -8.22 27.00
CA GLU A 256 15.59 -7.90 28.36
C GLU A 256 14.80 -6.58 28.42
N ASN A 257 15.21 -5.57 27.65
CA ASN A 257 14.47 -4.31 27.52
C ASN A 257 13.09 -4.53 26.87
N ASP A 258 13.02 -5.35 25.82
CA ASP A 258 11.79 -5.68 25.12
C ASP A 258 10.82 -6.45 26.02
N LYS A 259 11.29 -7.48 26.74
CA LYS A 259 10.51 -8.23 27.73
C LYS A 259 9.91 -7.28 28.77
N LYS A 260 10.76 -6.46 29.40
CA LYS A 260 10.32 -5.50 30.43
C LYS A 260 9.30 -4.51 29.90
N ARG A 261 9.54 -3.97 28.69
CA ARG A 261 8.64 -3.00 28.07
C ARG A 261 7.28 -3.64 27.73
N PHE A 262 7.30 -4.82 27.14
CA PHE A 262 6.08 -5.54 26.79
C PHE A 262 5.28 -5.91 28.04
N GLU A 263 5.94 -6.36 29.12
CA GLU A 263 5.30 -6.62 30.41
C GLU A 263 4.61 -5.37 30.98
N GLN A 264 5.28 -4.20 30.94
CA GLN A 264 4.68 -2.93 31.38
C GLN A 264 3.43 -2.55 30.58
N ILE A 265 3.45 -2.78 29.26
CA ILE A 265 2.29 -2.54 28.40
C ILE A 265 1.18 -3.53 28.73
N HIS A 266 1.50 -4.81 28.86
CA HIS A 266 0.53 -5.84 29.19
C HIS A 266 -0.16 -5.58 30.53
N GLN A 267 0.59 -5.24 31.58
CA GLN A 267 0.05 -4.84 32.88
C GLN A 267 -0.83 -3.58 32.79
N ALA A 268 -0.56 -2.69 31.83
CA ALA A 268 -1.28 -1.43 31.68
C ALA A 268 -2.62 -1.57 30.97
N ILE A 269 -2.69 -2.40 29.92
CA ILE A 269 -3.84 -2.43 29.00
C ILE A 269 -4.35 -3.85 28.70
N GLY A 270 -3.70 -4.91 29.17
CA GLY A 270 -3.99 -6.29 28.75
C GLY A 270 -5.38 -6.81 29.12
N GLU A 271 -5.97 -6.32 30.20
CA GLU A 271 -7.35 -6.67 30.59
C GLU A 271 -8.42 -5.86 29.86
N THR A 272 -8.03 -4.91 29.00
CA THR A 272 -8.97 -4.04 28.29
C THR A 272 -9.81 -4.83 27.30
N LYS A 273 -11.13 -4.61 27.36
CA LYS A 273 -12.09 -5.30 26.51
C LYS A 273 -12.13 -4.72 25.11
N SER A 274 -12.29 -5.60 24.12
CA SER A 274 -12.51 -5.23 22.72
C SER A 274 -13.67 -6.05 22.15
N GLN A 275 -14.59 -5.38 21.45
CA GLN A 275 -15.66 -6.03 20.68
C GLN A 275 -15.19 -6.55 19.31
N TYR A 276 -13.97 -6.22 18.92
CA TYR A 276 -13.41 -6.49 17.60
C TYR A 276 -12.58 -7.77 17.55
N THR A 277 -12.39 -8.44 18.69
CA THR A 277 -11.54 -9.64 18.81
C THR A 277 -12.31 -10.85 19.33
N LYS A 278 -11.86 -12.04 18.94
CA LYS A 278 -12.48 -13.31 19.35
C LYS A 278 -12.41 -13.60 20.84
N ASN A 279 -11.31 -13.21 21.51
CA ASN A 279 -11.10 -13.43 22.94
C ASN A 279 -11.66 -12.28 23.81
N GLY A 280 -12.22 -11.24 23.19
CA GLY A 280 -12.78 -10.08 23.88
C GLY A 280 -11.74 -9.16 24.52
N LEU A 281 -10.44 -9.35 24.25
CA LEU A 281 -9.33 -8.52 24.74
C LEU A 281 -8.65 -7.79 23.57
N ILE A 282 -7.97 -6.69 23.87
CA ILE A 282 -7.16 -6.00 22.85
C ILE A 282 -6.05 -6.92 22.30
N PRO A 283 -5.81 -6.97 20.98
CA PRO A 283 -4.74 -7.77 20.41
C PRO A 283 -3.47 -6.91 20.18
N TYR A 284 -2.29 -7.51 20.39
CA TYR A 284 -0.99 -6.90 20.22
C TYR A 284 -0.41 -7.22 18.85
N TYR A 285 -0.07 -6.15 18.12
CA TYR A 285 0.74 -6.20 16.93
C TYR A 285 2.15 -5.75 17.33
N LEU A 286 3.11 -6.66 17.30
CA LEU A 286 4.51 -6.39 17.63
C LEU A 286 5.31 -6.19 16.35
N ASP A 287 6.29 -5.28 16.38
CA ASP A 287 7.20 -5.04 15.26
C ASP A 287 8.63 -4.91 15.78
N ILE A 288 9.54 -5.75 15.27
CA ILE A 288 10.96 -5.82 15.68
C ILE A 288 11.89 -5.10 14.68
N ASN A 289 11.40 -4.78 13.47
CA ASN A 289 12.17 -4.18 12.37
C ASN A 289 13.50 -4.90 12.04
N GLY A 290 13.43 -6.23 11.99
CA GLY A 290 14.50 -7.12 11.57
C GLY A 290 15.71 -7.16 12.50
N ARG A 291 15.52 -6.90 13.80
CA ARG A 291 16.64 -6.70 14.74
C ARG A 291 17.08 -7.94 15.51
N TYR A 292 16.25 -8.98 15.62
CA TYR A 292 16.66 -10.20 16.31
C TYR A 292 17.52 -11.03 15.36
N GLU A 293 18.70 -11.45 15.84
CA GLU A 293 19.65 -12.22 15.01
C GLU A 293 19.30 -13.70 14.92
N SER A 294 18.40 -14.21 15.77
CA SER A 294 18.09 -15.64 15.81
C SER A 294 16.70 -15.96 16.35
N LYS A 295 16.15 -17.10 15.91
CA LYS A 295 14.88 -17.65 16.41
C LYS A 295 14.91 -17.95 17.91
N GLU A 296 16.07 -18.30 18.48
CA GLU A 296 16.22 -18.59 19.91
C GLU A 296 15.95 -17.35 20.78
N LEU A 297 16.34 -16.17 20.32
CA LEU A 297 16.04 -14.91 21.01
C LEU A 297 14.54 -14.62 20.97
N LEU A 298 13.92 -14.83 19.81
CA LEU A 298 12.48 -14.68 19.66
C LEU A 298 11.72 -15.66 20.56
N LYS A 299 12.12 -16.93 20.59
CA LYS A 299 11.52 -17.95 21.47
C LYS A 299 11.60 -17.52 22.94
N GLN A 300 12.74 -17.00 23.41
CA GLN A 300 12.86 -16.49 24.77
C GLN A 300 11.95 -15.28 25.07
N PHE A 301 11.69 -14.42 24.09
CA PHE A 301 10.71 -13.34 24.22
C PHE A 301 9.28 -13.91 24.33
N LEU A 302 8.94 -14.90 23.49
CA LEU A 302 7.63 -15.56 23.50
C LEU A 302 7.39 -16.37 24.78
N ASP A 303 8.41 -17.07 25.30
CA ASP A 303 8.35 -17.76 26.60
C ASP A 303 8.03 -16.78 27.74
N HIS A 304 8.60 -15.56 27.67
CA HIS A 304 8.26 -14.50 28.61
C HIS A 304 6.83 -14.01 28.42
N ALA A 305 6.36 -13.81 27.18
CA ALA A 305 4.99 -13.45 26.87
C ALA A 305 3.99 -14.50 27.39
N GLU A 306 4.31 -15.79 27.32
CA GLU A 306 3.52 -16.86 27.90
C GLU A 306 3.51 -16.77 29.43
N LYS A 307 4.68 -16.60 30.06
CA LYS A 307 4.81 -16.47 31.52
C LYS A 307 3.97 -15.33 32.11
N ILE A 308 3.85 -14.20 31.41
CA ILE A 308 3.04 -13.06 31.85
C ILE A 308 1.56 -13.14 31.41
N GLY A 309 1.16 -14.19 30.67
CA GLY A 309 -0.21 -14.38 30.19
C GLY A 309 -0.58 -13.60 28.93
N ALA A 310 0.39 -12.99 28.26
CA ALA A 310 0.17 -12.13 27.09
C ALA A 310 0.15 -12.87 25.75
N MET A 311 0.62 -14.12 25.70
CA MET A 311 0.80 -14.90 24.45
C MET A 311 -0.46 -14.92 23.57
N ASN A 312 -1.63 -15.20 24.16
CA ASN A 312 -2.90 -15.28 23.43
C ASN A 312 -3.42 -13.93 22.89
N GLN A 313 -2.77 -12.82 23.25
CA GLN A 313 -3.08 -11.50 22.71
C GLN A 313 -2.11 -11.09 21.60
N ILE A 314 -0.96 -11.75 21.43
CA ILE A 314 -0.05 -11.48 20.30
C ILE A 314 -0.66 -12.10 19.04
N PHE A 315 -1.25 -11.26 18.18
CA PHE A 315 -1.88 -11.74 16.95
C PHE A 315 -1.01 -11.52 15.70
N LEU A 316 -0.08 -10.57 15.75
CA LEU A 316 0.92 -10.35 14.70
C LEU A 316 2.27 -10.04 15.32
N LEU A 317 3.32 -10.61 14.74
CA LEU A 317 4.70 -10.21 14.96
C LEU A 317 5.37 -9.97 13.62
N GLU A 318 5.64 -8.70 13.33
CA GLU A 318 6.22 -8.24 12.07
C GLU A 318 7.74 -8.20 12.12
N GLU A 319 8.30 -8.69 11.02
CA GLU A 319 9.71 -8.62 10.66
C GLU A 319 10.65 -8.86 11.87
N PRO A 320 10.64 -10.06 12.47
CA PRO A 320 11.53 -10.35 13.59
C PRO A 320 13.02 -10.29 13.21
N PHE A 321 13.36 -10.75 12.01
CA PHE A 321 14.72 -11.07 11.59
C PHE A 321 15.19 -10.19 10.42
N PRO A 322 16.51 -10.02 10.22
CA PRO A 322 17.05 -9.36 9.03
C PRO A 322 16.55 -9.99 7.73
N GLU A 323 16.53 -9.20 6.65
CA GLU A 323 15.98 -9.62 5.35
C GLU A 323 16.69 -10.88 4.81
N GLU A 324 18.00 -11.02 5.05
CA GLU A 324 18.81 -12.18 4.64
C GLU A 324 18.55 -13.45 5.47
N TYR A 325 17.75 -13.38 6.53
CA TYR A 325 17.45 -14.52 7.38
C TYR A 325 16.43 -15.45 6.70
N THR A 326 16.86 -16.67 6.38
CA THR A 326 16.12 -17.64 5.54
C THR A 326 15.57 -18.84 6.31
N ALA A 327 15.59 -18.84 7.65
CA ALA A 327 15.03 -19.95 8.41
C ALA A 327 13.50 -19.95 8.38
N HIS A 328 12.92 -21.16 8.36
CA HIS A 328 11.47 -21.35 8.48
C HIS A 328 10.96 -20.86 9.85
N VAL A 329 9.73 -20.32 9.89
CA VAL A 329 9.14 -19.67 11.09
C VAL A 329 7.82 -20.29 11.56
N ASP A 330 7.38 -21.37 10.93
CA ASP A 330 6.10 -22.06 11.21
C ASP A 330 6.03 -22.71 12.61
N ASP A 331 7.18 -22.98 13.24
CA ASP A 331 7.29 -23.58 14.58
C ASP A 331 7.15 -22.58 15.74
N LEU A 332 6.99 -21.27 15.46
CA LEU A 332 6.95 -20.23 16.51
C LEU A 332 5.59 -20.09 17.21
N GLY A 333 4.54 -20.73 16.69
CA GLY A 333 3.21 -20.74 17.31
C GLY A 333 2.45 -19.41 17.27
N ILE A 334 2.95 -18.43 16.51
CA ILE A 334 2.33 -17.11 16.30
C ILE A 334 2.41 -16.73 14.82
N THR A 335 1.54 -15.81 14.39
CA THR A 335 1.57 -15.29 13.02
C THR A 335 2.72 -14.31 12.83
N ILE A 336 3.76 -14.76 12.12
CA ILE A 336 4.84 -13.90 11.66
C ILE A 336 4.44 -13.18 10.38
N VAL A 337 4.71 -11.87 10.33
CA VAL A 337 4.39 -10.99 9.20
C VAL A 337 5.66 -10.57 8.47
N ALA A 338 5.64 -10.62 7.14
CA ALA A 338 6.70 -10.05 6.33
C ALA A 338 6.34 -8.61 5.92
N ASP A 339 7.28 -7.69 6.10
CA ASP A 339 7.24 -6.30 5.62
C ASP A 339 8.52 -5.99 4.83
N GLU A 340 9.63 -5.74 5.52
CA GLU A 340 10.90 -5.36 4.91
C GLU A 340 11.53 -6.48 4.10
N SER A 341 11.15 -7.75 4.29
CA SER A 341 11.69 -8.84 3.49
C SER A 341 10.81 -9.28 2.32
N ALA A 342 9.67 -8.60 2.09
CA ALA A 342 8.71 -8.89 1.04
C ALA A 342 8.54 -7.70 0.08
N HIS A 343 9.53 -7.46 -0.79
CA HIS A 343 9.54 -6.30 -1.70
C HIS A 343 8.70 -6.49 -2.96
N THR A 344 8.65 -7.72 -3.47
CA THR A 344 7.98 -8.10 -4.71
C THR A 344 7.00 -9.24 -4.51
N ALA A 345 6.21 -9.55 -5.54
CA ALA A 345 5.37 -10.74 -5.58
C ALA A 345 6.18 -12.05 -5.38
N ASP A 346 7.40 -12.14 -5.92
CA ASP A 346 8.27 -13.29 -5.72
C ASP A 346 8.77 -13.40 -4.28
N ASN A 347 9.14 -12.28 -3.65
CA ASN A 347 9.51 -12.30 -2.23
C ASN A 347 8.33 -12.67 -1.34
N VAL A 348 7.11 -12.21 -1.65
CA VAL A 348 5.90 -12.64 -0.93
C VAL A 348 5.76 -14.15 -0.98
N LYS A 349 5.88 -14.75 -2.18
CA LYS A 349 5.82 -16.21 -2.33
C LYS A 349 6.89 -16.91 -1.49
N GLU A 350 8.14 -16.46 -1.58
CA GLU A 350 9.26 -17.01 -0.82
C GLU A 350 8.99 -16.96 0.70
N ARG A 351 8.52 -15.82 1.23
CA ARG A 351 8.21 -15.68 2.65
C ARG A 351 7.06 -16.59 3.08
N ILE A 352 6.04 -16.77 2.24
CA ILE A 352 4.96 -17.73 2.51
C ILE A 352 5.52 -19.16 2.62
N GLU A 353 6.39 -19.55 1.68
CA GLU A 353 7.05 -20.87 1.69
C GLU A 353 7.93 -21.08 2.93
N MET A 354 8.46 -19.99 3.51
CA MET A 354 9.19 -19.99 4.77
C MET A 354 8.29 -20.03 6.03
N GLY A 355 6.97 -20.01 5.88
CA GLY A 355 6.01 -20.10 6.99
C GLY A 355 5.51 -18.76 7.53
N TYR A 356 5.75 -17.65 6.83
CA TYR A 356 5.16 -16.37 7.19
C TYR A 356 3.64 -16.41 6.99
N GLY A 357 2.89 -16.07 8.04
CA GLY A 357 1.45 -16.26 8.11
C GLY A 357 0.61 -15.06 7.68
N ALA A 358 1.22 -13.91 7.43
CA ALA A 358 0.56 -12.73 6.85
C ALA A 358 1.57 -11.79 6.17
N MET A 359 1.08 -10.87 5.34
CA MET A 359 1.90 -9.90 4.61
C MET A 359 1.48 -8.45 4.90
N ALA A 360 2.46 -7.59 5.19
CA ALA A 360 2.27 -6.14 5.24
C ALA A 360 2.42 -5.55 3.83
N LEU A 361 1.30 -5.10 3.26
CA LEU A 361 1.27 -4.42 1.97
C LEU A 361 1.46 -2.92 2.15
N LYS A 362 2.22 -2.29 1.25
CA LYS A 362 2.53 -0.87 1.32
C LYS A 362 2.32 -0.18 -0.04
N PRO A 363 1.07 0.03 -0.49
CA PRO A 363 0.77 0.75 -1.73
C PRO A 363 1.51 2.08 -1.85
N ILE A 364 1.61 2.80 -0.73
CA ILE A 364 2.25 4.11 -0.62
C ILE A 364 3.79 4.08 -0.50
N VAL A 365 4.42 2.92 -0.59
CA VAL A 365 5.88 2.76 -0.54
C VAL A 365 6.41 1.87 -1.66
N LYS A 366 5.76 0.73 -1.89
CA LYS A 366 6.13 -0.27 -2.89
C LYS A 366 5.42 -0.03 -4.23
N THR A 367 4.63 1.04 -4.36
CA THR A 367 3.66 1.33 -5.45
C THR A 367 2.36 0.52 -5.34
N LEU A 368 1.25 1.06 -5.85
CA LEU A 368 -0.02 0.34 -5.92
C LEU A 368 0.09 -0.82 -6.93
N SER A 369 0.77 -0.59 -8.05
CA SER A 369 1.00 -1.59 -9.09
C SER A 369 1.68 -2.85 -8.55
N MET A 370 2.81 -2.73 -7.84
CA MET A 370 3.46 -3.89 -7.20
C MET A 370 2.58 -4.50 -6.10
N THR A 371 1.83 -3.67 -5.35
CA THR A 371 0.95 -4.15 -4.30
C THR A 371 -0.18 -5.05 -4.84
N PHE A 372 -0.72 -4.76 -6.02
CA PHE A 372 -1.68 -5.66 -6.66
C PHE A 372 -1.09 -7.04 -6.96
N GLU A 373 0.16 -7.10 -7.44
CA GLU A 373 0.85 -8.36 -7.68
C GLU A 373 1.11 -9.14 -6.38
N MET A 374 1.60 -8.46 -5.35
CA MET A 374 1.81 -9.04 -4.02
C MET A 374 0.51 -9.59 -3.42
N ALA A 375 -0.58 -8.82 -3.46
CA ALA A 375 -1.88 -9.22 -2.92
C ALA A 375 -2.44 -10.45 -3.64
N LYS A 376 -2.28 -10.53 -4.97
CA LYS A 376 -2.71 -11.70 -5.76
C LYS A 376 -1.95 -12.96 -5.34
N ILE A 377 -0.62 -12.89 -5.24
CA ILE A 377 0.17 -14.05 -4.80
C ILE A 377 -0.24 -14.48 -3.40
N ALA A 378 -0.34 -13.56 -2.44
CA ALA A 378 -0.77 -13.89 -1.09
C ALA A 378 -2.16 -14.56 -1.07
N TYR A 379 -3.11 -14.06 -1.86
CA TYR A 379 -4.44 -14.66 -2.01
C TYR A 379 -4.38 -16.09 -2.58
N GLU A 380 -3.58 -16.34 -3.63
CA GLU A 380 -3.43 -17.67 -4.24
C GLU A 380 -2.90 -18.72 -3.25
N TYR A 381 -2.14 -18.28 -2.25
CA TYR A 381 -1.61 -19.13 -1.18
C TYR A 381 -2.44 -19.08 0.11
N ASN A 382 -3.59 -18.40 0.11
CA ASN A 382 -4.47 -18.22 1.28
C ASN A 382 -3.79 -17.50 2.46
N THR A 383 -2.82 -16.64 2.17
CA THR A 383 -2.13 -15.82 3.17
C THR A 383 -2.81 -14.46 3.28
N PRO A 384 -3.30 -14.06 4.46
CA PRO A 384 -3.96 -12.77 4.63
C PRO A 384 -2.97 -11.61 4.55
N CYS A 385 -3.48 -10.44 4.19
CA CYS A 385 -2.70 -9.21 4.11
C CYS A 385 -3.39 -8.08 4.87
N PHE A 386 -2.61 -7.07 5.21
CA PHE A 386 -3.11 -5.77 5.68
C PHE A 386 -2.26 -4.65 5.10
N CYS A 387 -2.66 -3.40 5.31
CA CYS A 387 -1.87 -2.26 4.86
C CYS A 387 -1.02 -1.68 6.00
N ALA A 388 0.27 -1.54 5.72
CA ALA A 388 1.20 -0.79 6.54
C ALA A 388 1.48 0.58 5.91
N ASP A 389 1.90 1.53 6.74
CA ASP A 389 2.11 2.93 6.36
C ASP A 389 3.57 3.35 6.59
N LEU A 390 3.92 4.55 6.14
CA LEU A 390 5.22 5.17 6.29
C LEU A 390 5.10 6.64 6.67
N THR A 391 4.18 6.93 7.60
CA THR A 391 3.86 8.29 8.06
C THR A 391 3.45 9.18 6.89
N VAL A 392 2.41 8.79 6.16
CA VAL A 392 1.98 9.54 4.96
C VAL A 392 0.96 10.64 5.25
N ASN A 393 0.81 11.55 4.30
CA ASN A 393 -0.22 12.60 4.33
C ASN A 393 -1.65 12.03 4.23
N PRO A 394 -2.70 12.81 4.58
CA PRO A 394 -4.08 12.34 4.60
C PRO A 394 -4.57 11.68 3.31
N VAL A 395 -4.21 12.22 2.14
CA VAL A 395 -4.62 11.69 0.83
C VAL A 395 -4.03 10.29 0.60
N LEU A 396 -2.76 10.10 0.94
CA LEU A 396 -2.09 8.79 0.84
C LEU A 396 -2.64 7.78 1.85
N VAL A 397 -3.14 8.21 3.01
CA VAL A 397 -3.87 7.31 3.92
C VAL A 397 -5.12 6.74 3.21
N ASP A 398 -5.79 7.52 2.38
CA ASP A 398 -6.96 7.06 1.61
C ASP A 398 -6.61 6.09 0.47
N TRP A 399 -5.43 6.19 -0.14
CA TRP A 399 -4.94 5.14 -1.04
C TRP A 399 -4.78 3.80 -0.31
N ASN A 400 -4.13 3.83 0.85
CA ASN A 400 -3.98 2.65 1.70
C ASN A 400 -5.33 2.12 2.22
N LYS A 401 -6.24 2.99 2.65
CA LYS A 401 -7.59 2.59 3.09
C LYS A 401 -8.36 1.88 1.99
N ASN A 402 -8.26 2.33 0.73
CA ASN A 402 -8.93 1.65 -0.37
C ASN A 402 -8.47 0.19 -0.53
N VAL A 403 -7.17 -0.07 -0.34
CA VAL A 403 -6.65 -1.44 -0.36
C VAL A 403 -7.08 -2.20 0.90
N ALA A 404 -6.85 -1.64 2.09
CA ALA A 404 -7.19 -2.28 3.37
C ALA A 404 -8.68 -2.64 3.51
N ALA A 405 -9.58 -1.82 2.96
CA ALA A 405 -11.03 -2.03 2.98
C ALA A 405 -11.48 -3.23 2.11
N ARG A 406 -10.57 -3.77 1.30
CA ARG A 406 -10.83 -4.81 0.29
C ARG A 406 -10.04 -6.10 0.50
N LEU A 407 -9.08 -6.09 1.41
CA LEU A 407 -8.34 -7.29 1.82
C LEU A 407 -9.18 -8.17 2.74
N THR A 408 -8.87 -9.47 2.78
CA THR A 408 -9.42 -10.36 3.81
C THR A 408 -9.01 -9.91 5.22
N THR A 409 -9.77 -10.30 6.24
CA THR A 409 -9.42 -10.03 7.64
C THR A 409 -8.24 -10.87 8.09
N ILE A 410 -7.35 -10.30 8.92
CA ILE A 410 -6.35 -11.08 9.65
C ILE A 410 -7.06 -11.95 10.71
N PRO A 411 -6.71 -13.24 10.84
CA PRO A 411 -7.27 -14.10 11.89
C PRO A 411 -7.13 -13.46 13.28
N GLY A 412 -8.26 -13.32 13.98
CA GLY A 412 -8.30 -12.76 15.34
C GLY A 412 -9.04 -11.42 15.43
N ILE A 413 -9.15 -10.69 14.32
CA ILE A 413 -9.93 -9.45 14.20
C ILE A 413 -11.03 -9.60 13.14
N ASN A 414 -12.05 -8.74 13.18
CA ASN A 414 -13.21 -8.76 12.28
C ASN A 414 -13.34 -7.50 11.39
N THR A 415 -12.26 -6.72 11.26
CA THR A 415 -12.20 -5.49 10.46
C THR A 415 -11.04 -5.58 9.47
N GLY A 416 -11.05 -4.74 8.44
CA GLY A 416 -9.82 -4.45 7.69
C GLY A 416 -8.80 -3.79 8.61
N LEU A 417 -7.51 -3.87 8.29
CA LEU A 417 -6.43 -3.41 9.16
C LEU A 417 -5.51 -2.44 8.41
N LEU A 418 -5.31 -1.25 8.99
CA LEU A 418 -4.43 -0.22 8.45
C LEU A 418 -3.57 0.38 9.56
N GLU A 419 -2.26 0.17 9.49
CA GLU A 419 -1.31 1.03 10.20
C GLU A 419 -1.36 2.43 9.62
N THR A 420 -1.46 3.45 10.47
CA THR A 420 -1.18 4.82 10.06
C THR A 420 -0.85 5.68 11.27
N ASN A 421 0.14 6.54 11.11
CA ASN A 421 0.74 7.31 12.19
C ASN A 421 1.03 8.77 11.80
N GLY A 422 0.61 9.23 10.61
CA GLY A 422 0.77 10.62 10.19
C GLY A 422 0.20 11.61 11.22
N HIS A 423 -1.02 11.34 11.68
CA HIS A 423 -1.72 12.11 12.73
C HIS A 423 -0.98 12.15 14.08
N GLN A 424 -0.06 11.23 14.35
CA GLN A 424 0.74 11.21 15.57
C GLN A 424 2.05 12.00 15.43
N ASN A 425 2.56 12.13 14.20
CA ASN A 425 3.95 12.55 13.96
C ASN A 425 4.08 13.86 13.20
N TYR A 426 3.18 14.21 12.29
CA TYR A 426 3.28 15.48 11.57
C TYR A 426 2.96 16.66 12.49
N LYS A 427 3.80 17.71 12.42
CA LYS A 427 3.58 18.93 13.18
C LYS A 427 2.33 19.68 12.72
N TYR A 428 2.06 19.66 11.42
CA TYR A 428 0.97 20.40 10.77
C TYR A 428 -0.10 19.47 10.19
N TRP A 429 -0.37 18.34 10.86
CA TRP A 429 -1.37 17.37 10.39
C TRP A 429 -2.75 18.01 10.14
N LYS A 430 -3.13 18.98 10.97
CA LYS A 430 -4.43 19.64 10.85
C LYS A 430 -4.52 20.45 9.56
N GLU A 431 -3.46 21.17 9.21
CA GLU A 431 -3.35 21.94 7.97
C GLU A 431 -3.31 20.98 6.77
N MET A 432 -2.58 19.87 6.86
CA MET A 432 -2.53 18.85 5.80
C MET A 432 -3.90 18.22 5.52
N LEU A 433 -4.80 18.15 6.50
CA LEU A 433 -6.18 17.70 6.28
C LEU A 433 -6.93 18.64 5.34
N ASP A 434 -6.67 19.94 5.37
CA ASP A 434 -7.33 20.92 4.49
C ASP A 434 -6.93 20.75 3.01
N TYR A 435 -5.87 20.00 2.73
CA TYR A 435 -5.46 19.63 1.36
C TYR A 435 -6.23 18.41 0.82
N HIS A 436 -6.93 17.68 1.70
CA HIS A 436 -7.77 16.55 1.32
C HIS A 436 -9.05 17.04 0.62
N PRO A 437 -9.53 16.38 -0.45
CA PRO A 437 -10.72 16.82 -1.20
C PRO A 437 -12.04 16.72 -0.41
N ASP A 438 -12.08 15.90 0.65
CA ASP A 438 -13.25 15.73 1.51
C ASP A 438 -12.81 15.62 2.99
N PRO A 439 -12.33 16.70 3.62
CA PRO A 439 -11.63 16.63 4.93
C PRO A 439 -12.53 16.20 6.09
N ASP A 440 -13.85 16.43 5.97
CA ASP A 440 -14.85 16.15 7.00
C ASP A 440 -15.51 14.76 6.85
N ALA A 441 -15.11 14.00 5.83
CA ALA A 441 -15.72 12.71 5.55
C ALA A 441 -15.50 11.69 6.69
N SER A 442 -16.45 10.76 6.87
CA SER A 442 -16.43 9.80 7.99
C SER A 442 -15.23 8.86 8.00
N TRP A 443 -14.56 8.69 6.86
CA TRP A 443 -13.41 7.82 6.68
C TRP A 443 -12.08 8.55 6.87
N VAL A 444 -12.03 9.88 6.90
CA VAL A 444 -10.76 10.63 6.96
C VAL A 444 -10.15 10.57 8.35
N GLN A 445 -10.94 10.80 9.39
CA GLN A 445 -10.50 10.72 10.78
C GLN A 445 -11.01 9.45 11.44
N SER A 446 -10.13 8.75 12.16
CA SER A 446 -10.54 7.62 12.99
C SER A 446 -11.41 8.08 14.15
N ARG A 447 -12.39 7.27 14.53
CA ARG A 447 -13.24 7.48 15.71
C ARG A 447 -13.31 6.17 16.46
N ASN A 448 -12.93 6.16 17.74
CA ASN A 448 -12.86 4.96 18.56
C ASN A 448 -12.01 3.85 17.90
N GLY A 449 -10.82 4.21 17.40
CA GLY A 449 -9.89 3.27 16.79
C GLY A 449 -10.24 2.73 15.41
N VAL A 450 -11.31 3.21 14.76
CA VAL A 450 -11.70 2.77 13.41
C VAL A 450 -11.97 3.93 12.46
N PHE A 451 -11.69 3.72 11.18
CA PHE A 451 -12.25 4.50 10.09
C PHE A 451 -13.62 3.91 9.72
N ASN A 452 -14.64 4.77 9.59
CA ASN A 452 -15.99 4.34 9.23
C ASN A 452 -16.20 4.52 7.73
N LEU A 453 -16.36 3.40 7.02
CA LEU A 453 -16.41 3.33 5.56
C LEU A 453 -17.85 3.14 5.10
N ASP A 454 -18.54 4.24 4.85
CA ASP A 454 -19.92 4.19 4.39
C ASP A 454 -20.03 3.95 2.86
N LYS A 455 -21.25 4.01 2.33
CA LYS A 455 -21.47 3.92 0.88
C LYS A 455 -20.76 5.04 0.11
N SER A 456 -20.58 6.22 0.73
CA SER A 456 -19.90 7.35 0.12
C SER A 456 -18.40 7.09 -0.01
N PHE A 457 -17.76 6.45 0.98
CA PHE A 457 -16.35 6.04 0.88
C PHE A 457 -16.12 5.20 -0.39
N TYR A 458 -16.91 4.15 -0.61
CA TYR A 458 -16.74 3.29 -1.79
C TYR A 458 -17.10 3.98 -3.10
N LYS A 459 -18.11 4.86 -3.09
CA LYS A 459 -18.50 5.62 -4.28
C LYS A 459 -17.43 6.63 -4.69
N LYS A 460 -16.83 7.34 -3.73
CA LYS A 460 -15.79 8.35 -3.96
C LYS A 460 -14.37 7.78 -3.90
N SER A 461 -14.23 6.52 -3.52
CA SER A 461 -12.95 5.85 -3.25
C SER A 461 -12.06 6.64 -2.31
N GLY A 462 -12.62 7.08 -1.19
CA GLY A 462 -11.90 7.92 -0.23
C GLY A 462 -11.57 9.34 -0.73
N GLY A 463 -11.93 9.70 -1.96
CA GLY A 463 -11.61 10.98 -2.59
C GLY A 463 -10.38 10.94 -3.50
N ILE A 464 -9.73 9.79 -3.71
CA ILE A 464 -8.45 9.71 -4.44
C ILE A 464 -8.55 10.14 -5.92
N PHE A 465 -9.74 10.13 -6.52
CA PHE A 465 -9.99 10.56 -7.90
C PHE A 465 -10.36 12.05 -8.03
N GLU A 466 -10.64 12.72 -6.92
CA GLU A 466 -11.02 14.12 -6.90
C GLU A 466 -9.82 15.02 -7.19
N ASP A 467 -10.09 16.27 -7.58
CA ASP A 467 -9.03 17.25 -7.77
C ASP A 467 -8.30 17.57 -6.45
N LEU A 468 -7.02 17.89 -6.58
CA LEU A 468 -6.13 18.24 -5.49
C LEU A 468 -5.63 19.69 -5.66
N PRO A 469 -6.42 20.71 -5.27
CA PRO A 469 -6.11 22.11 -5.59
C PRO A 469 -4.78 22.60 -5.05
N HIS A 470 -4.45 22.24 -3.81
CA HIS A 470 -3.16 22.56 -3.19
C HIS A 470 -1.99 22.05 -4.04
N TYR A 471 -1.95 20.74 -4.30
CA TYR A 471 -0.87 20.12 -5.07
C TYR A 471 -0.83 20.55 -6.54
N ARG A 472 -1.99 20.85 -7.14
CA ARG A 472 -2.04 21.44 -8.48
C ARG A 472 -1.37 22.82 -8.52
N SER A 473 -1.56 23.63 -7.48
CA SER A 473 -1.02 24.99 -7.43
C SER A 473 0.51 25.03 -7.34
N ILE A 474 1.13 24.08 -6.63
CA ILE A 474 2.60 23.99 -6.55
C ILE A 474 3.19 23.42 -7.85
N LEU A 475 2.52 22.47 -8.50
CA LEU A 475 2.99 21.86 -9.75
C LEU A 475 2.86 22.78 -10.97
N MET A 476 1.84 23.65 -10.96
CA MET A 476 1.53 24.57 -12.05
C MET A 476 1.22 25.96 -11.48
N PRO A 477 2.25 26.70 -11.00
CA PRO A 477 2.07 28.06 -10.51
C PRO A 477 1.56 28.96 -11.64
N GLN A 478 0.55 29.78 -11.34
CA GLN A 478 -0.11 30.70 -12.29
C GLN A 478 0.78 31.86 -12.74
#